data_AF-A0A7V8WTZ0-F1
#
_entry.id   AF-A0A7V8WTZ0-F1
#
_cell.length_a   1.000
_cell.length_b   1.000
_cell.length_c   1.000
_cell.angle_alpha   90.00
_cell.angle_beta   90.00
_cell.angle_gamma   90.00
#
_symmetry.space_group_name_H-M   'P 1'
#
loop_
_entity.id
_entity.type
_entity.pdbx_description
1 polymer ?
#
loop_
_entity_poly.entity_id
_entity_poly.type
_entity_poly.pdbx_seq_one_letter_code
_entity_poly.pdbx_strand_id
1 'polypeptide(L)'
;MRRRRAIELALTIAAPLLILGIWEALARAGRLDPIFWPAPSTLGETVTRLVREDDLLGDIRISLLRILGGFLLGAVPGVALGLAMGLFWPVRVFFMPLAAAIYAVPKIAVLPLVIIAFGIGELSKLVIVAISIFFLVVLNTMGGVLAIDPMYRDVARNLGASRFELFLTVALPGALPAIFTGLRLALGFALIVIVGTEFLSPGRGIGYLIWESYQTLQIKAMLVGLIVTGLMGWALTLLLDVIERVAIPWRGAE
;
A
#
# COMPACT_ATOMS: atom_id res chain seq x y z
N MET A 1 -16.91 -22.91 -14.27
CA MET A 1 -16.69 -21.71 -13.44
C MET A 1 -16.71 -21.98 -11.93
N ARG A 2 -17.76 -22.59 -11.34
CA ARG A 2 -17.80 -22.88 -9.87
C ARG A 2 -16.64 -23.75 -9.36
N ARG A 3 -16.23 -24.79 -10.11
CA ARG A 3 -15.10 -25.67 -9.74
C ARG A 3 -13.75 -24.93 -9.75
N ARG A 4 -13.53 -24.04 -10.72
CA ARG A 4 -12.29 -23.24 -10.84
C ARG A 4 -12.16 -22.24 -9.69
N ARG A 5 -13.24 -21.51 -9.38
CA ARG A 5 -13.30 -20.59 -8.23
C ARG A 5 -13.12 -21.30 -6.88
N ALA A 6 -13.68 -22.50 -6.73
CA ALA A 6 -13.46 -23.33 -5.54
C ALA A 6 -12.00 -23.79 -5.41
N ILE A 7 -11.35 -24.17 -6.52
CA ILE A 7 -9.92 -24.53 -6.55
C ILE A 7 -9.06 -23.30 -6.22
N GLU A 8 -9.36 -22.14 -6.80
CA GLU A 8 -8.64 -20.89 -6.51
C GLU A 8 -8.73 -20.53 -5.03
N LEU A 9 -9.93 -20.51 -4.45
CA LEU A 9 -10.11 -20.26 -3.01
C LEU A 9 -9.40 -21.31 -2.15
N ALA A 10 -9.48 -22.59 -2.53
CA ALA A 10 -8.79 -23.65 -1.81
C ALA A 10 -7.27 -23.47 -1.85
N LEU A 11 -6.69 -23.11 -3.00
CA LEU A 11 -5.25 -22.88 -3.14
C LEU A 11 -4.80 -21.61 -2.40
N THR A 12 -5.57 -20.53 -2.46
CA THR A 12 -5.28 -19.28 -1.74
C THR A 12 -5.25 -19.49 -0.23
N ILE A 13 -6.11 -20.36 0.31
CA ILE A 13 -6.14 -20.69 1.74
C ILE A 13 -5.10 -21.77 2.09
N ALA A 14 -4.92 -22.76 1.22
CA ALA A 14 -3.99 -23.86 1.46
C ALA A 14 -2.53 -23.38 1.50
N ALA A 15 -2.13 -22.44 0.65
CA ALA A 15 -0.75 -21.94 0.62
C ALA A 15 -0.25 -21.38 1.97
N PRO A 16 -0.92 -20.40 2.62
CA PRO A 16 -0.48 -19.90 3.93
C PRO A 16 -0.60 -20.98 5.02
N LEU A 17 -1.62 -21.84 4.98
CA LEU A 17 -1.76 -22.94 5.95
C LEU A 17 -0.64 -23.97 5.82
N LEU A 18 -0.20 -24.30 4.60
CA LEU A 18 0.93 -25.18 4.35
C LEU A 18 2.22 -24.58 4.88
N ILE A 19 2.46 -23.29 4.65
CA ILE A 19 3.63 -22.58 5.19
C ILE A 19 3.62 -22.61 6.73
N LEU A 20 2.49 -22.28 7.35
CA LEU A 20 2.35 -22.34 8.81
C LEU A 20 2.50 -23.76 9.36
N GLY A 21 1.95 -24.76 8.66
CA GLY A 21 2.04 -26.17 9.04
C GLY A 21 3.47 -26.71 8.95
N ILE A 22 4.22 -26.35 7.90
CA ILE A 22 5.64 -26.69 7.76
C ILE A 22 6.45 -26.03 8.87
N TRP A 23 6.22 -24.74 9.15
CA TRP A 23 6.91 -24.03 10.22
C TRP A 23 6.61 -24.65 11.59
N GLU A 24 5.34 -24.93 11.90
CA GLU A 24 4.92 -25.60 13.13
C GLU A 24 5.59 -26.98 13.28
N ALA A 25 5.60 -27.80 12.23
CA ALA A 25 6.20 -29.12 12.25
C ALA A 25 7.71 -29.06 12.49
N LEU A 26 8.43 -28.16 11.82
CA LEU A 26 9.87 -27.98 12.00
C LEU A 26 10.24 -27.45 13.39
N ALA A 27 9.45 -26.49 13.90
CA ALA A 27 9.63 -25.95 15.25
C ALA A 27 9.41 -27.02 16.33
N ARG A 28 8.32 -27.80 16.23
CA ARG A 28 8.04 -28.88 17.18
C ARG A 28 9.00 -30.06 17.08
N ALA A 29 9.56 -30.32 15.91
CA ALA A 29 10.58 -31.33 15.71
C ALA A 29 11.97 -30.92 16.24
N GLY A 30 12.11 -29.73 16.85
CA GLY A 30 13.38 -29.22 17.37
C GLY A 30 14.41 -28.93 16.28
N ARG A 31 13.97 -28.75 15.03
CA ARG A 31 14.85 -28.45 13.89
C ARG A 31 15.13 -26.96 13.75
N LEU A 32 14.39 -26.13 14.47
CA LEU A 32 14.55 -24.69 14.52
C LEU A 32 14.84 -24.26 15.96
N ASP A 33 15.66 -23.23 16.12
CA ASP A 33 15.92 -22.63 17.43
C ASP A 33 14.60 -22.04 17.99
N PRO A 34 14.10 -22.54 19.15
CA PRO A 34 12.83 -22.09 19.72
C PRO A 34 12.80 -20.60 20.12
N ILE A 35 13.96 -19.98 20.30
CA ILE A 35 14.08 -18.55 20.63
C ILE A 35 13.73 -17.72 19.41
N PHE A 36 14.31 -18.03 18.26
CA PHE A 36 14.15 -17.27 17.02
C PHE A 36 12.93 -17.70 16.20
N TRP A 37 12.57 -18.98 16.28
CA TRP A 37 11.54 -19.61 15.46
C TRP A 37 10.54 -20.41 16.32
N PRO A 38 9.84 -19.75 17.26
CA PRO A 38 8.83 -20.40 18.08
C PRO A 38 7.73 -20.99 17.20
N ALA A 39 7.14 -22.09 17.65
CA ALA A 39 6.00 -22.70 16.97
C ALA A 39 4.85 -21.67 16.83
N PRO A 40 4.29 -21.44 15.62
CA PRO A 40 3.19 -20.52 15.37
C PRO A 40 2.03 -20.65 16.36
N SER A 41 1.70 -21.86 16.80
CA SER A 41 0.63 -22.08 17.78
C SER A 41 0.84 -21.32 19.10
N THR A 42 2.09 -21.02 19.46
CA THR A 42 2.45 -20.32 20.71
C THR A 42 2.32 -18.80 20.61
N LEU A 43 2.11 -18.26 19.40
CA LEU A 43 1.93 -16.83 19.19
C LEU A 43 0.57 -16.34 19.71
N GLY A 44 -0.44 -17.23 19.82
CA GLY A 44 -1.77 -16.86 20.30
C GLY A 44 -1.78 -16.25 21.70
N GLU A 45 -1.02 -16.83 22.63
CA GLU A 45 -0.84 -16.29 23.98
C GLU A 45 -0.18 -14.90 23.94
N THR A 46 0.79 -14.72 23.05
CA THR A 46 1.49 -13.44 22.88
C THR A 46 0.55 -12.38 22.32
N VAL A 47 -0.31 -12.73 21.36
CA VAL A 47 -1.35 -11.82 20.85
C VAL A 47 -2.27 -11.39 21.98
N THR A 48 -2.75 -12.32 22.82
CA THR A 48 -3.64 -11.96 23.93
C THR A 48 -2.99 -11.03 24.95
N ARG A 49 -1.70 -11.26 25.26
CA ARG A 49 -0.90 -10.40 26.12
C ARG A 49 -0.76 -9.00 25.51
N LEU A 50 -0.30 -8.91 24.26
CA LEU A 50 -0.09 -7.65 23.54
C LEU A 50 -1.38 -6.82 23.43
N VAL A 51 -2.54 -7.47 23.23
CA VAL A 51 -3.83 -6.78 23.15
C VAL A 51 -4.28 -6.22 24.50
N ARG A 52 -4.02 -6.94 25.60
CA ARG A 52 -4.52 -6.57 26.94
C ARG A 52 -3.57 -5.66 27.71
N GLU A 53 -2.27 -5.84 27.53
CA GLU A 53 -1.23 -5.22 28.34
C GLU A 53 -0.46 -4.14 27.57
N ASP A 54 -0.21 -4.35 26.27
CA ASP A 54 0.68 -3.49 25.47
C ASP A 54 -0.05 -2.63 24.41
N ASP A 55 -1.38 -2.45 24.53
CA ASP A 55 -2.21 -1.63 23.61
C ASP A 55 -2.00 -1.90 22.10
N LEU A 56 -1.84 -3.18 21.71
CA LEU A 56 -1.65 -3.56 20.30
C LEU A 56 -2.71 -2.95 19.36
N LEU A 57 -3.96 -2.87 19.81
CA LEU A 57 -5.05 -2.28 19.01
C LEU A 57 -4.85 -0.77 18.80
N GLY A 58 -4.27 -0.07 19.77
CA GLY A 58 -3.86 1.32 19.64
C GLY A 58 -2.76 1.50 18.60
N ASP A 59 -1.76 0.62 18.60
CA ASP A 59 -0.68 0.63 17.60
C ASP A 59 -1.21 0.35 16.18
N ILE A 60 -2.04 -0.69 16.02
CA ILE A 60 -2.72 -0.98 14.74
C ILE A 60 -3.48 0.25 14.26
N ARG A 61 -4.30 0.85 15.14
CA ARG A 61 -5.14 2.00 14.81
C ARG A 61 -4.30 3.18 14.35
N ILE A 62 -3.22 3.50 15.06
CA ILE A 62 -2.37 4.63 14.73
C ILE A 62 -1.64 4.41 13.41
N SER A 63 -1.02 3.24 13.20
CA SER A 63 -0.37 2.94 11.94
C SER A 63 -1.38 2.97 10.79
N LEU A 64 -2.58 2.44 10.98
CA LEU A 64 -3.64 2.48 9.96
C LEU A 64 -4.05 3.92 9.61
N LEU A 65 -4.24 4.79 10.61
CA LEU A 65 -4.56 6.20 10.39
C LEU A 65 -3.45 6.93 9.63
N ARG A 66 -2.18 6.64 9.95
CA ARG A 66 -1.03 7.22 9.25
C ARG A 66 -0.93 6.73 7.81
N ILE A 67 -1.15 5.44 7.57
CA ILE A 67 -1.21 4.87 6.21
C ILE A 67 -2.31 5.55 5.42
N LEU A 68 -3.55 5.57 5.93
CA LEU A 68 -4.69 6.14 5.21
C LEU A 68 -4.54 7.65 5.01
N GLY A 69 -4.10 8.38 6.03
CA GLY A 69 -3.86 9.82 5.95
C GLY A 69 -2.78 10.17 4.94
N GLY A 70 -1.61 9.54 5.04
CA GLY A 70 -0.52 9.75 4.09
C GLY A 70 -0.88 9.29 2.68
N PHE A 71 -1.62 8.18 2.56
CA PHE A 71 -2.13 7.67 1.29
C PHE A 71 -3.06 8.67 0.62
N LEU A 72 -4.04 9.23 1.31
CA LEU A 72 -4.93 10.23 0.73
C LEU A 72 -4.17 11.51 0.35
N LEU A 73 -3.26 11.97 1.23
CA LEU A 73 -2.42 13.14 0.98
C LEU A 73 -1.50 12.98 -0.23
N GLY A 74 -1.04 11.77 -0.55
CA GLY A 74 -0.24 11.48 -1.73
C GLY A 74 -1.05 11.15 -2.97
N ALA A 75 -2.07 10.30 -2.82
CA ALA A 75 -2.82 9.73 -3.93
C ALA A 75 -3.73 10.77 -4.60
N VAL A 76 -4.44 11.61 -3.84
CA VAL A 76 -5.33 12.63 -4.41
C VAL A 76 -4.59 13.60 -5.33
N PRO A 77 -3.52 14.29 -4.87
CA PRO A 77 -2.74 15.16 -5.76
C PRO A 77 -1.99 14.35 -6.83
N GLY A 78 -1.63 13.10 -6.54
CA GLY A 78 -0.97 12.22 -7.51
C GLY A 78 -1.86 11.87 -8.71
N VAL A 79 -3.14 11.54 -8.45
CA VAL A 79 -4.14 11.32 -9.51
C VAL A 79 -4.36 12.60 -10.28
N ALA A 80 -4.53 13.74 -9.60
CA ALA A 80 -4.77 15.02 -10.25
C ALA A 80 -3.62 15.42 -11.19
N LEU A 81 -2.37 15.36 -10.72
CA LEU A 81 -1.21 15.67 -11.55
C LEU A 81 -0.98 14.61 -12.65
N GLY A 82 -1.17 13.32 -12.35
CA GLY A 82 -1.04 12.26 -13.33
C GLY A 82 -2.04 12.41 -14.48
N LEU A 83 -3.30 12.75 -14.19
CA LEU A 83 -4.31 13.07 -15.20
C LEU A 83 -3.87 14.30 -16.01
N ALA A 84 -3.41 15.36 -15.36
CA ALA A 84 -2.94 16.57 -16.03
C ALA A 84 -1.74 16.28 -16.97
N MET A 85 -0.76 15.48 -16.55
CA MET A 85 0.36 15.06 -17.38
C MET A 85 -0.09 14.14 -18.55
N GLY A 86 -1.11 13.32 -18.34
CA GLY A 86 -1.68 12.48 -19.39
C GLY A 86 -2.41 13.27 -20.48
N LEU A 87 -3.09 14.35 -20.08
CA LEU A 87 -3.95 15.17 -20.93
C LEU A 87 -3.22 16.33 -21.61
N PHE A 88 -2.29 16.96 -20.89
CA PHE A 88 -1.62 18.19 -21.32
C PHE A 88 -0.12 17.95 -21.52
N TRP A 89 0.30 17.93 -22.79
CA TRP A 89 1.70 17.78 -23.19
C TRP A 89 2.66 18.73 -22.45
N PRO A 90 2.38 20.05 -22.32
CA PRO A 90 3.31 20.95 -21.63
C PRO A 90 3.53 20.58 -20.15
N VAL A 91 2.45 20.18 -19.46
CA VAL A 91 2.52 19.72 -18.06
C VAL A 91 3.36 18.46 -17.96
N ARG A 92 3.19 17.52 -18.90
CA ARG A 92 4.00 16.30 -18.97
C ARG A 92 5.49 16.62 -19.12
N VAL A 93 5.85 17.41 -20.12
CA VAL A 93 7.26 17.74 -20.41
C VAL A 93 7.93 18.41 -19.22
N PHE A 94 7.22 19.30 -18.53
CA PHE A 94 7.75 20.00 -17.36
C PHE A 94 7.98 19.08 -16.16
N PHE A 95 6.98 18.26 -15.80
CA PHE A 95 7.04 17.45 -14.57
C PHE A 95 7.72 16.08 -14.73
N MET A 96 7.78 15.53 -15.94
CA MET A 96 8.28 14.16 -16.16
C MET A 96 9.73 13.95 -15.74
N PRO A 97 10.69 14.87 -16.02
CA PRO A 97 12.06 14.74 -15.52
C PRO A 97 12.14 14.73 -14.00
N LEU A 98 11.36 15.59 -13.33
CA LEU A 98 11.31 15.67 -11.86
C LEU A 98 10.71 14.41 -11.26
N ALA A 99 9.61 13.93 -11.83
CA ALA A 99 8.94 12.71 -11.39
C ALA A 99 9.88 11.49 -11.51
N ALA A 100 10.59 11.35 -12.64
CA ALA A 100 11.53 10.25 -12.85
C ALA A 100 12.73 10.32 -11.89
N ALA A 101 13.30 11.51 -11.68
CA ALA A 101 14.45 11.70 -10.79
C ALA A 101 14.09 11.40 -9.33
N ILE A 102 13.00 11.97 -8.82
CA ILE A 102 12.59 11.81 -7.41
C ILE A 102 12.06 10.40 -7.16
N TYR A 103 11.39 9.79 -8.14
CA TYR A 103 10.92 8.41 -8.03
C TYR A 103 12.06 7.41 -7.79
N ALA A 104 13.27 7.64 -8.31
CA ALA A 104 14.40 6.74 -8.09
C ALA A 104 14.98 6.81 -6.66
N VAL A 105 14.75 7.92 -5.94
CA VAL A 105 15.31 8.14 -4.62
C VAL A 105 14.67 7.15 -3.61
N PRO A 106 15.45 6.48 -2.74
CA PRO A 106 14.90 5.66 -1.66
C PRO A 106 14.19 6.55 -0.63
N LYS A 107 12.88 6.35 -0.44
CA LYS A 107 12.02 7.26 0.35
C LYS A 107 12.44 7.27 1.81
N ILE A 108 12.75 6.10 2.37
CA ILE A 108 13.24 5.97 3.74
C ILE A 108 14.52 6.79 3.96
N ALA A 109 15.41 6.90 2.96
CA ALA A 109 16.63 7.72 3.08
C ALA A 109 16.35 9.23 3.11
N VAL A 110 15.17 9.67 2.66
CA VAL A 110 14.72 11.07 2.69
C VAL A 110 14.12 11.43 4.06
N LEU A 111 13.77 10.45 4.89
CA LEU A 111 13.11 10.67 6.18
C LEU A 111 13.81 11.71 7.07
N PRO A 112 15.16 11.72 7.23
CA PRO A 112 15.82 12.75 8.04
C PRO A 112 15.58 14.18 7.53
N LEU A 113 15.52 14.39 6.21
CA LEU A 113 15.22 15.69 5.62
C LEU A 113 13.76 16.11 5.89
N VAL A 114 12.83 15.15 5.84
CA VAL A 114 11.43 15.39 6.20
C VAL A 114 11.31 15.75 7.68
N ILE A 115 12.06 15.09 8.56
CA ILE A 115 12.09 15.41 9.99
C ILE A 115 12.68 16.81 10.23
N ILE A 116 13.74 17.20 9.52
CA ILE A 116 14.30 18.56 9.62
C ILE A 116 13.28 19.61 9.17
N ALA A 117 12.54 19.35 8.09
CA ALA A 117 11.59 20.31 7.52
C ALA A 117 10.27 20.42 8.32
N PHE A 118 9.73 19.31 8.81
CA PHE A 118 8.40 19.25 9.43
C PHE A 118 8.43 18.94 10.93
N GLY A 119 9.61 18.74 11.50
CA GLY A 119 9.81 18.32 12.88
C GLY A 119 9.62 16.82 13.11
N ILE A 120 10.01 16.37 14.30
CA ILE A 120 9.72 15.01 14.78
C ILE A 120 8.24 14.96 15.18
N GLY A 121 7.47 14.02 14.62
CA GLY A 121 6.08 13.83 15.03
C GLY A 121 5.20 13.17 13.98
N GLU A 122 3.89 13.36 14.12
CA GLU A 122 2.89 12.79 13.20
C GLU A 122 2.98 13.38 11.79
N LEU A 123 3.26 14.68 11.68
CA LEU A 123 3.29 15.34 10.38
C LEU A 123 4.40 14.80 9.48
N SER A 124 5.61 14.59 10.00
CA SER A 124 6.72 14.02 9.21
C SER A 124 6.41 12.59 8.75
N LYS A 125 5.73 11.79 9.57
CA LYS A 125 5.27 10.44 9.20
C LYS A 125 4.24 10.47 8.07
N LEU A 126 3.26 11.37 8.14
CA LEU A 126 2.26 11.54 7.08
C LEU A 126 2.90 12.03 5.77
N VAL A 127 3.81 13.01 5.86
CA VAL A 127 4.47 13.61 4.69
C VAL A 127 5.35 12.58 3.98
N ILE A 128 6.13 11.78 4.70
CA ILE A 128 7.00 10.79 4.04
C ILE A 128 6.18 9.73 3.31
N VAL A 129 5.07 9.28 3.91
CA VAL A 129 4.13 8.35 3.27
C VAL A 129 3.50 9.00 2.03
N ALA A 130 3.05 10.26 2.14
CA ALA A 130 2.46 11.00 1.04
C ALA A 130 3.43 11.17 -0.15
N ILE A 131 4.66 11.59 0.09
CA ILE A 131 5.71 11.72 -0.96
C ILE A 131 5.97 10.38 -1.63
N SER A 132 6.01 9.30 -0.85
CA SER A 132 6.27 7.95 -1.34
C SER A 132 5.20 7.46 -2.31
N ILE A 133 3.94 7.82 -2.04
CA ILE A 133 2.77 7.40 -2.79
C ILE A 133 2.53 8.32 -3.99
N PHE A 134 2.74 9.62 -3.81
CA PHE A 134 2.46 10.65 -4.81
C PHE A 134 3.05 10.29 -6.19
N PHE A 135 4.37 10.08 -6.27
CA PHE A 135 5.02 9.84 -7.56
C PHE A 135 4.59 8.52 -8.21
N LEU A 136 4.36 7.49 -7.42
CA LEU A 136 3.89 6.20 -7.93
C LEU A 136 2.49 6.33 -8.56
N VAL A 137 1.60 7.09 -7.91
CA VAL A 137 0.25 7.35 -8.41
C VAL A 137 0.27 8.28 -9.62
N VAL A 138 1.11 9.32 -9.63
CA VAL A 138 1.30 10.21 -10.80
C VAL A 138 1.68 9.41 -12.04
N LEU A 139 2.72 8.57 -11.93
CA LEU A 139 3.27 7.84 -13.07
C LEU A 139 2.28 6.79 -13.61
N ASN A 140 1.62 6.03 -12.73
CA ASN A 140 0.60 5.05 -13.16
C ASN A 140 -0.64 5.72 -13.77
N THR A 141 -1.10 6.82 -13.18
CA THR A 141 -2.25 7.57 -13.72
C THR A 141 -1.94 8.17 -15.09
N MET A 142 -0.77 8.82 -15.22
CA MET A 142 -0.31 9.34 -16.51
C MET A 142 -0.19 8.22 -17.54
N GLY A 143 0.45 7.10 -17.18
CA GLY A 143 0.58 5.94 -18.06
C GLY A 143 -0.79 5.41 -18.54
N GLY A 144 -1.78 5.37 -17.63
CA GLY A 144 -3.16 5.03 -17.95
C GLY A 144 -3.79 5.92 -19.02
N VAL A 145 -3.66 7.23 -18.87
CA VAL A 145 -4.21 8.19 -19.84
C VAL A 145 -3.52 8.10 -21.20
N LEU A 146 -2.21 7.82 -21.22
CA LEU A 146 -1.42 7.70 -22.45
C LEU A 146 -1.62 6.37 -23.18
N ALA A 147 -2.04 5.33 -22.47
CA ALA A 147 -2.36 4.02 -23.04
C ALA A 147 -3.73 3.97 -23.73
N ILE A 148 -4.58 4.99 -23.56
CA ILE A 148 -5.87 5.08 -24.24
C ILE A 148 -5.64 5.25 -25.74
N ASP A 149 -6.27 4.39 -26.55
CA ASP A 149 -6.20 4.46 -28.01
C ASP A 149 -6.60 5.87 -28.51
N PRO A 150 -5.74 6.54 -29.30
CA PRO A 150 -6.04 7.83 -29.90
C PRO A 150 -7.38 7.87 -30.63
N MET A 151 -7.83 6.75 -31.21
CA MET A 151 -9.11 6.63 -31.91
C MET A 151 -10.30 7.04 -31.04
N TYR A 152 -10.31 6.74 -29.73
CA TYR A 152 -11.39 7.18 -28.85
C TYR A 152 -11.44 8.70 -28.71
N ARG A 153 -10.28 9.37 -28.74
CA ARG A 153 -10.20 10.83 -28.67
C ARG A 153 -10.65 11.47 -29.97
N ASP A 154 -10.31 10.87 -31.11
CA ASP A 154 -10.70 11.37 -32.43
C ASP A 154 -12.21 11.19 -32.68
N VAL A 155 -12.78 10.05 -32.30
CA VAL A 155 -14.23 9.80 -32.37
C VAL A 155 -14.99 10.79 -31.50
N ALA A 156 -14.56 11.01 -30.24
CA ALA A 156 -15.21 11.96 -29.35
C ALA A 156 -15.16 13.40 -29.91
N ARG A 157 -14.03 13.82 -30.49
CA ARG A 157 -13.90 15.13 -31.15
C ARG A 157 -14.80 15.27 -32.38
N ASN A 158 -14.90 14.23 -33.21
CA ASN A 158 -15.77 14.22 -34.39
C ASN A 158 -17.26 14.30 -34.01
N LEU A 159 -17.64 13.77 -32.85
CA LEU A 159 -18.98 13.90 -32.28
C LEU A 159 -19.23 15.26 -31.60
N GLY A 160 -18.27 16.18 -31.64
CA GLY A 160 -18.41 17.53 -31.08
C GLY A 160 -18.17 17.61 -29.57
N ALA A 161 -17.59 16.59 -28.94
CA ALA A 161 -17.33 16.60 -27.50
C ALA A 161 -16.39 17.75 -27.11
N SER A 162 -16.82 18.54 -26.13
CA SER A 162 -16.00 19.54 -25.47
C SER A 162 -14.81 18.89 -24.74
N ARG A 163 -13.82 19.70 -24.34
CA ARG A 163 -12.67 19.22 -23.56
C ARG A 163 -13.08 18.57 -22.24
N PHE A 164 -14.13 19.09 -21.61
CA PHE A 164 -14.65 18.56 -20.35
C PHE A 164 -15.38 17.22 -20.56
N GLU A 165 -16.17 17.10 -21.63
CA GLU A 165 -16.82 15.83 -22.00
C GLU A 165 -15.79 14.78 -22.38
N LEU A 166 -14.75 15.13 -23.16
CA LEU A 166 -13.65 14.22 -23.48
C LEU A 166 -12.94 13.72 -22.22
N PHE A 167 -12.75 14.60 -21.23
CA PHE A 167 -12.15 14.22 -19.95
C PHE A 167 -13.04 13.23 -19.19
N LEU A 168 -14.32 13.54 -19.00
CA LEU A 168 -15.24 12.74 -18.20
C LEU A 168 -15.68 11.43 -18.87
N THR A 169 -15.74 11.37 -20.20
CA THR A 169 -16.28 10.21 -20.93
C THR A 169 -15.22 9.30 -21.53
N VAL A 170 -14.01 9.82 -21.79
CA VAL A 170 -12.92 9.03 -22.41
C VAL A 170 -11.73 8.93 -21.50
N ALA A 171 -11.13 10.06 -21.11
CA ALA A 171 -9.83 10.04 -20.45
C ALA A 171 -9.88 9.49 -19.03
N LEU A 172 -10.81 9.98 -18.20
CA LEU A 172 -10.94 9.52 -16.82
C LEU A 172 -11.41 8.06 -16.75
N PRO A 173 -12.52 7.64 -17.43
CA PRO A 173 -12.95 6.24 -17.39
C PRO A 173 -11.92 5.27 -17.98
N GLY A 174 -11.24 5.66 -19.07
CA GLY A 174 -10.19 4.86 -19.69
C GLY A 174 -8.95 4.70 -18.82
N ALA A 175 -8.63 5.70 -17.98
CA ALA A 175 -7.48 5.65 -17.09
C ALA A 175 -7.77 4.98 -15.74
N LEU A 176 -9.03 4.88 -15.30
CA LEU A 176 -9.41 4.29 -14.01
C LEU A 176 -8.74 2.92 -13.71
N PRO A 177 -8.70 1.94 -14.63
CA PRO A 177 -8.00 0.68 -14.42
C PRO A 177 -6.53 0.82 -14.02
N ALA A 178 -5.83 1.76 -14.66
CA ALA A 178 -4.42 2.06 -14.38
C ALA A 178 -4.25 2.89 -13.11
N ILE A 179 -5.18 3.81 -12.82
CA ILE A 179 -5.25 4.54 -11.56
C ILE A 179 -5.34 3.55 -10.40
N PHE A 180 -6.28 2.59 -10.44
CA PHE A 180 -6.43 1.59 -9.38
C PHE A 180 -5.23 0.65 -9.26
N THR A 181 -4.60 0.30 -10.38
CA THR A 181 -3.30 -0.41 -10.35
C THR A 181 -2.25 0.41 -9.58
N GLY A 182 -2.14 1.70 -9.87
CA GLY A 182 -1.24 2.62 -9.18
C GLY A 182 -1.56 2.78 -7.70
N LEU A 183 -2.84 2.92 -7.34
CA LEU A 183 -3.31 2.99 -5.95
C LEU A 183 -3.00 1.72 -5.18
N ARG A 184 -3.13 0.54 -5.80
CA ARG A 184 -2.82 -0.75 -5.17
C ARG A 184 -1.33 -0.89 -4.85
N LEU A 185 -0.48 -0.55 -5.81
CA LEU A 185 0.97 -0.54 -5.60
C LEU A 185 1.36 0.48 -4.53
N ALA A 186 0.74 1.67 -4.55
CA ALA A 186 0.95 2.71 -3.57
C ALA A 186 0.54 2.31 -2.16
N LEU A 187 -0.55 1.56 -2.00
CA LEU A 187 -1.01 1.08 -0.69
C LEU A 187 -0.02 0.10 -0.06
N GLY A 188 0.53 -0.82 -0.86
CA GLY A 188 1.61 -1.70 -0.42
C GLY A 188 2.88 -0.92 -0.05
N PHE A 189 3.23 0.09 -0.84
CA PHE A 189 4.38 0.95 -0.57
C PHE A 189 4.19 1.82 0.69
N ALA A 190 2.96 2.28 0.94
CA ALA A 190 2.58 3.03 2.15
C ALA A 190 2.87 2.23 3.41
N LEU A 191 2.51 0.94 3.41
CA LEU A 191 2.74 0.01 4.52
C LEU A 191 4.24 -0.16 4.79
N ILE A 192 5.04 -0.38 3.74
CA ILE A 192 6.49 -0.54 3.86
C ILE A 192 7.13 0.73 4.45
N VAL A 193 6.76 1.90 3.91
CA VAL A 193 7.34 3.18 4.35
C VAL A 193 6.91 3.53 5.75
N ILE A 194 5.66 3.31 6.15
CA ILE A 194 5.22 3.67 7.51
C ILE A 194 5.91 2.80 8.55
N VAL A 195 6.03 1.48 8.31
CA VAL A 195 6.68 0.56 9.23
C VAL A 195 8.16 0.93 9.36
N GLY A 196 8.84 1.19 8.25
CA GLY A 196 10.21 1.68 8.27
C GLY A 196 10.36 3.03 8.98
N THR A 197 9.40 3.94 8.82
CA THR A 197 9.42 5.24 9.49
C THR A 197 9.20 5.11 10.99
N GLU A 198 8.32 4.21 11.42
CA GLU A 198 8.05 3.92 12.82
C GLU A 198 9.21 3.20 13.52
N PHE A 199 10.10 2.50 12.79
CA PHE A 199 11.35 1.97 13.35
C PHE A 199 12.29 3.10 13.79
N LEU A 200 12.41 4.15 12.96
CA LEU A 200 13.35 5.26 13.18
C LEU A 200 12.79 6.34 14.10
N SER A 201 11.47 6.38 14.32
CA SER A 201 10.80 7.39 15.12
C SER A 201 10.14 6.75 16.35
N PRO A 202 10.67 6.98 17.56
CA PRO A 202 10.08 6.48 18.79
C PRO A 202 8.62 6.91 18.95
N GLY A 203 7.79 6.07 19.59
CA GLY A 203 6.40 6.40 19.88
C GLY A 203 5.48 5.19 19.74
N ARG A 204 4.28 5.40 19.19
CA ARG A 204 3.32 4.31 18.92
C ARG A 204 3.32 3.88 17.46
N GLY A 205 2.85 2.67 17.20
CA GLY A 205 2.67 2.08 15.86
C GLY A 205 3.26 0.67 15.76
N ILE A 206 2.79 -0.09 14.78
CA ILE A 206 3.22 -1.47 14.56
C ILE A 206 4.70 -1.58 14.21
N GLY A 207 5.25 -0.62 13.48
CA GLY A 207 6.69 -0.59 13.23
C GLY A 207 7.47 -0.41 14.53
N TYR A 208 7.02 0.50 15.40
CA TYR A 208 7.67 0.70 16.69
C TYR A 208 7.62 -0.57 17.55
N LEU A 209 6.46 -1.23 17.65
CA LEU A 209 6.30 -2.51 18.34
C LEU A 209 7.29 -3.56 17.85
N ILE A 210 7.42 -3.72 16.52
CA ILE A 210 8.37 -4.67 15.92
C ILE A 210 9.80 -4.32 16.31
N TRP A 211 10.17 -3.04 16.22
CA TRP A 211 11.52 -2.58 16.51
C TRP A 211 11.87 -2.73 18.00
N GLU A 212 10.97 -2.34 18.89
CA GLU A 212 11.15 -2.50 20.34
C GLU A 212 11.23 -3.98 20.74
N SER A 213 10.35 -4.82 20.17
CA SER A 213 10.39 -6.27 20.40
C SER A 213 11.70 -6.90 19.93
N TYR A 214 12.27 -6.40 18.82
CA TYR A 214 13.58 -6.81 18.35
C TYR A 214 14.70 -6.40 19.32
N GLN A 215 14.70 -5.14 19.77
CA GLN A 215 15.72 -4.61 20.71
C GLN A 215 15.68 -5.31 22.08
N THR A 216 14.49 -5.73 22.52
CA THR A 216 14.28 -6.43 23.80
C THR A 216 14.29 -7.95 23.68
N LEU A 217 14.61 -8.49 22.49
CA LEU A 217 14.63 -9.93 22.18
C LEU A 217 13.28 -10.64 22.46
N GLN A 218 12.17 -9.91 22.44
CA GLN A 218 10.81 -10.47 22.50
C GLN A 218 10.39 -10.98 21.12
N ILE A 219 11.05 -12.04 20.62
CA ILE A 219 10.88 -12.53 19.25
C ILE A 219 9.42 -12.88 18.91
N LYS A 220 8.67 -13.46 19.86
CA LYS A 220 7.24 -13.74 19.66
C LYS A 220 6.43 -12.48 19.37
N ALA A 221 6.69 -11.38 20.09
CA ALA A 221 6.01 -10.11 19.89
C ALA A 221 6.40 -9.46 18.55
N MET A 222 7.68 -9.55 18.18
CA MET A 222 8.18 -9.12 16.87
C MET A 222 7.47 -9.87 15.73
N LEU A 223 7.34 -11.19 15.83
CA LEU A 223 6.63 -12.02 14.85
C LEU A 223 5.13 -11.67 14.78
N VAL A 224 4.49 -11.44 15.92
CA VAL A 224 3.10 -10.95 15.95
C VAL A 224 2.97 -9.62 15.21
N GLY A 225 3.85 -8.65 15.45
CA GLY A 225 3.86 -7.38 14.73
C GLY A 225 4.01 -7.54 13.20
N LEU A 226 4.88 -8.44 12.75
CA LEU A 226 5.05 -8.75 11.32
C LEU A 226 3.79 -9.39 10.71
N ILE A 227 3.17 -10.35 11.42
CA ILE A 227 1.91 -10.98 10.98
C ILE A 227 0.80 -9.92 10.90
N VAL A 228 0.66 -9.08 11.92
CA VAL A 228 -0.31 -7.99 11.96
C VAL A 228 -0.12 -7.02 10.79
N THR A 229 1.13 -6.66 10.47
CA THR A 229 1.47 -5.84 9.29
C THR A 229 0.96 -6.49 8.00
N GLY A 230 1.20 -7.78 7.82
CA GLY A 230 0.70 -8.54 6.66
C GLY A 230 -0.82 -8.56 6.57
N LEU A 231 -1.50 -8.78 7.71
CA LEU A 231 -2.96 -8.75 7.79
C LEU A 231 -3.54 -7.36 7.48
N MET A 232 -2.89 -6.29 7.95
CA MET A 232 -3.26 -4.91 7.61
C MET A 232 -3.15 -4.67 6.10
N GLY A 233 -2.03 -5.07 5.48
CA GLY A 233 -1.84 -4.94 4.03
C GLY A 233 -2.89 -5.72 3.22
N TRP A 234 -3.20 -6.94 3.65
CA TRP A 234 -4.25 -7.76 3.04
C TRP A 234 -5.63 -7.11 3.18
N ALA A 235 -6.01 -6.66 4.37
CA ALA A 235 -7.29 -6.01 4.62
C ALA A 235 -7.45 -4.71 3.82
N LEU A 236 -6.39 -3.90 3.74
CA LEU A 236 -6.34 -2.69 2.93
C LEU A 236 -6.48 -2.99 1.43
N THR A 237 -5.86 -4.07 0.96
CA THR A 237 -6.00 -4.52 -0.44
C THR A 237 -7.43 -4.96 -0.75
N LEU A 238 -8.06 -5.73 0.14
CA LEU A 238 -9.46 -6.12 -0.02
C LEU A 238 -10.40 -4.91 -0.03
N LEU A 239 -10.15 -3.92 0.81
CA LEU A 239 -10.91 -2.67 0.80
C LEU A 239 -10.80 -1.98 -0.56
N LEU A 240 -9.58 -1.89 -1.10
CA LEU A 240 -9.35 -1.28 -2.42
C LEU A 240 -10.03 -2.09 -3.54
N ASP A 241 -10.04 -3.43 -3.47
CA ASP A 241 -10.76 -4.29 -4.43
C ASP A 241 -12.26 -4.00 -4.45
N VAL A 242 -12.86 -3.83 -3.27
CA VAL A 242 -14.28 -3.47 -3.15
C VAL A 242 -14.54 -2.10 -3.76
N ILE A 243 -13.68 -1.12 -3.48
CA ILE A 243 -13.79 0.24 -4.05
C ILE A 243 -13.62 0.19 -5.58
N GLU A 244 -12.67 -0.59 -6.11
CA GLU A 244 -12.43 -0.74 -7.55
C GLU A 244 -13.65 -1.31 -8.27
N ARG A 245 -14.27 -2.36 -7.71
CA ARG A 245 -15.47 -2.98 -8.31
C ARG A 245 -16.66 -2.03 -8.38
N VAL A 246 -16.81 -1.15 -7.39
CA VAL A 246 -17.88 -0.14 -7.37
C VAL A 246 -17.55 1.00 -8.33
N ALA A 247 -16.29 1.42 -8.42
CA ALA A 247 -15.85 2.53 -9.27
C ALA A 247 -15.76 2.16 -10.76
N ILE A 248 -15.51 0.88 -11.08
CA ILE A 248 -15.30 0.38 -12.44
C ILE A 248 -16.24 -0.81 -12.74
N PRO A 249 -17.57 -0.63 -12.71
CA PRO A 249 -18.52 -1.73 -12.90
C PRO A 249 -18.44 -2.39 -14.29
N TRP A 250 -17.91 -1.68 -15.29
CA TRP A 250 -17.73 -2.19 -16.65
C TRP A 250 -16.53 -3.13 -16.82
N ARG A 251 -15.57 -3.10 -15.89
CA ARG A 251 -14.45 -4.04 -15.86
C ARG A 251 -14.95 -5.27 -15.10
N GLY A 252 -15.53 -6.21 -15.85
CA GLY A 252 -16.11 -7.43 -15.31
C GLY A 252 -15.17 -8.10 -14.30
N ALA A 253 -15.74 -8.69 -13.24
CA ALA A 253 -14.99 -9.45 -12.26
C ALA A 253 -14.40 -10.70 -12.93
N GLU A 254 -13.14 -10.62 -13.37
CA GLU A 254 -12.33 -11.79 -13.74
C GLU A 254 -12.00 -12.65 -12.50
#